data_AF-A0AAJ6NUU3-F1
#
_entry.id   AF-A0AAJ6NUU3-F1
#
_cell.length_a   1.000
_cell.length_b   1.000
_cell.length_c   1.000
_cell.angle_alpha   90.00
_cell.angle_beta   90.00
_cell.angle_gamma   90.00
#
_symmetry.space_group_name_H-M   'P 1'
#
loop_
_entity.id
_entity.type
_entity.pdbx_description
1 polymer ?
#
loop_
_entity_poly.entity_id
_entity_poly.type
_entity_poly.pdbx_seq_one_letter_code
_entity_poly.pdbx_strand_id
1 'polypeptide(L)'
;MLSEEEAIIILESNNMKPNIRQLGNQKNLITKLINGYSFIVTEDKSHSGYLCAFLNHPENGVLITWNEIDRQSLSLAIKNVQALLKIKSKSKLINDRQFLIIAITLLSVLIGTGYIVGATVVSYCNIQRPEIPLKKP
;
A
#
# COMPACT_ATOMS: atom_id res chain seq x y z
N MET A 1 19.05 7.59 2.38
CA MET A 1 18.51 8.93 2.03
C MET A 1 17.47 8.76 0.96
N LEU A 2 16.36 9.49 1.06
CA LEU A 2 15.28 9.47 0.08
C LEU A 2 15.67 10.36 -1.12
N SER A 3 15.60 9.84 -2.35
CA SER A 3 15.85 10.65 -3.54
C SER A 3 14.60 11.44 -3.97
N GLU A 4 14.78 12.49 -4.77
CA GLU A 4 13.67 13.28 -5.33
C GLU A 4 12.73 12.41 -6.17
N GLU A 5 13.28 11.52 -7.00
CA GLU A 5 12.50 10.61 -7.84
C GLU A 5 11.66 9.65 -6.99
N GLU A 6 12.24 9.13 -5.90
CA GLU A 6 11.51 8.27 -4.99
C GLU A 6 10.41 9.05 -4.24
N ALA A 7 10.67 10.30 -3.86
CA ALA A 7 9.66 11.18 -3.27
C ALA A 7 8.50 11.43 -4.24
N ILE A 8 8.77 11.65 -5.54
CA ILE A 8 7.73 11.79 -6.58
C ILE A 8 6.87 10.52 -6.64
N ILE A 9 7.48 9.34 -6.72
CA ILE A 9 6.76 8.06 -6.76
C ILE A 9 5.85 7.89 -5.53
N ILE A 10 6.36 8.22 -4.34
CA ILE A 10 5.58 8.13 -3.10
C ILE A 10 4.39 9.10 -3.15
N LEU A 11 4.59 10.34 -3.57
CA LEU A 11 3.51 11.33 -3.71
C LEU A 11 2.44 10.86 -4.70
N GLU A 12 2.85 10.45 -5.91
CA GLU A 12 1.94 10.00 -6.96
C GLU A 12 1.15 8.76 -6.54
N SER A 13 1.80 7.79 -5.87
CA SER A 13 1.14 6.60 -5.33
C SER A 13 0.07 6.93 -4.28
N ASN A 14 0.16 8.10 -3.65
CA ASN A 14 -0.81 8.63 -2.69
C ASN A 14 -1.81 9.62 -3.32
N ASN A 15 -1.91 9.67 -4.65
CA ASN A 15 -2.75 10.61 -5.41
C ASN A 15 -2.39 12.09 -5.20
N MET A 16 -1.17 12.37 -4.76
CA MET A 16 -0.61 13.71 -4.77
C MET A 16 0.07 13.90 -6.11
N LYS A 17 -0.29 14.95 -6.86
CA LYS A 17 0.33 15.28 -8.15
C LYS A 17 1.33 16.42 -7.94
N PRO A 18 2.60 16.13 -7.66
CA PRO A 18 3.59 17.17 -7.45
C PRO A 18 3.89 17.89 -8.77
N ASN A 19 3.92 19.21 -8.72
CA ASN A 19 4.51 20.03 -9.76
C ASN A 19 5.95 20.36 -9.35
N ILE A 20 6.90 20.08 -10.24
CA ILE A 20 8.31 20.36 -10.01
C ILE A 20 8.57 21.83 -10.35
N ARG A 21 8.93 22.61 -9.34
CA ARG A 21 9.34 24.00 -9.51
C ARG A 21 10.80 24.15 -9.14
N GLN A 22 11.62 24.53 -10.12
CA GLN A 22 13.04 24.79 -9.89
C GLN A 22 13.27 26.30 -9.75
N LEU A 23 14.00 26.70 -8.70
CA LEU A 23 14.44 28.07 -8.47
C LEU A 23 15.95 28.06 -8.21
N GLY A 24 16.74 28.43 -9.22
CA GLY A 24 18.19 28.24 -9.19
C GLY A 24 18.55 26.75 -9.12
N ASN A 25 19.37 26.37 -8.15
CA ASN A 25 19.76 24.98 -7.91
C ASN A 25 18.76 24.21 -7.01
N GLN A 26 17.81 24.91 -6.39
CA GLN A 26 16.85 24.28 -5.48
C GLN A 26 15.62 23.84 -6.26
N LYS A 27 15.26 22.56 -6.12
CA LYS A 27 14.02 22.00 -6.65
C LYS A 27 12.99 21.84 -5.54
N ASN A 28 11.76 22.21 -5.85
CA ASN A 28 10.61 22.08 -4.96
C ASN A 28 9.56 21.21 -5.64
N LEU A 29 9.14 20.14 -4.97
CA LEU A 29 7.98 19.33 -5.36
C LEU A 29 6.75 19.91 -4.67
N ILE A 30 5.87 20.56 -5.43
CA ILE A 30 4.73 21.29 -4.89
C ILE A 30 3.45 20.56 -5.28
N THR A 31 2.75 20.00 -4.29
CA THR A 31 1.42 19.42 -4.46
C THR A 31 0.37 20.39 -3.97
N LYS A 32 -0.50 20.87 -4.87
CA LYS A 32 -1.67 21.66 -4.49
C LYS A 32 -2.75 20.74 -3.90
N LEU A 33 -3.29 21.13 -2.76
CA LEU A 33 -4.33 20.42 -2.02
C LEU A 33 -5.63 21.25 -2.01
N ILE A 34 -6.66 20.72 -1.34
CA ILE A 34 -7.94 21.41 -1.18
C ILE A 34 -7.80 22.70 -0.37
N ASN A 35 -8.77 23.60 -0.49
CA ASN A 35 -8.86 24.84 0.31
C ASN A 35 -7.58 25.70 0.28
N GLY A 36 -6.85 25.70 -0.85
CA GLY A 36 -5.64 26.51 -1.02
C GLY A 36 -4.39 25.97 -0.33
N TYR A 37 -4.47 24.85 0.41
CA TYR A 37 -3.32 24.22 1.02
C TYR A 37 -2.33 23.70 -0.04
N SER A 38 -1.05 23.68 0.29
CA SER A 38 0.00 23.10 -0.54
C SER A 38 0.94 22.26 0.32
N PHE A 39 1.23 21.05 -0.14
CA PHE A 39 2.26 20.20 0.45
C PHE A 39 3.52 20.30 -0.40
N ILE A 40 4.61 20.72 0.22
CA ILE A 40 5.85 21.06 -0.48
C ILE A 40 6.96 20.17 0.06
N VAL A 41 7.71 19.53 -0.83
CA VAL A 41 8.93 18.77 -0.52
C VAL A 41 10.12 19.46 -1.19
N THR A 42 11.20 19.66 -0.45
CA THR A 42 12.42 20.34 -0.94
C THR A 42 13.64 19.82 -0.20
N GLU A 43 14.84 20.18 -0.65
CA GLU A 43 16.07 19.90 0.09
C GLU A 43 16.10 20.67 1.42
N ASP A 44 16.51 19.98 2.48
CA ASP A 44 16.68 20.55 3.81
C ASP A 44 17.88 21.50 3.82
N LYS A 45 17.64 22.76 4.21
CA LYS A 45 18.68 23.79 4.30
C LYS A 45 19.67 23.53 5.43
N SER A 46 19.23 22.83 6.48
CA SER A 46 20.06 22.53 7.65
C SER A 46 20.94 21.30 7.41
N HIS A 47 20.51 20.38 6.56
CA HIS A 47 21.22 19.14 6.27
C HIS A 47 21.18 18.81 4.77
N SER A 48 22.25 19.15 4.05
CA SER A 48 22.34 18.89 2.62
C SER A 48 22.23 17.39 2.31
N GLY A 49 21.53 17.08 1.21
CA GLY A 49 21.22 15.71 0.79
C GLY A 49 20.02 15.08 1.50
N TYR A 50 19.46 15.72 2.54
CA TYR A 50 18.17 15.33 3.11
C TYR A 50 17.04 16.14 2.48
N LEU A 51 15.86 15.54 2.43
CA LEU A 51 14.64 16.23 2.05
C LEU A 51 13.91 16.69 3.31
N CYS A 52 13.18 17.79 3.22
CA CYS A 52 12.19 18.23 4.18
C CYS A 52 10.84 18.40 3.48
N ALA A 53 9.76 18.24 4.24
CA ALA A 53 8.41 18.45 3.76
C ALA A 53 7.68 19.47 4.65
N PHE A 54 6.78 20.24 4.08
CA PHE A 54 5.96 21.15 4.86
C PHE A 54 4.58 21.37 4.25
N LEU A 55 3.61 21.62 5.13
CA LEU A 55 2.26 22.01 4.79
C LEU A 55 2.14 23.53 4.88
N ASN A 56 1.78 24.16 3.78
CA ASN A 56 1.64 25.61 3.68
C ASN A 56 0.20 26.00 3.35
N HIS A 57 -0.28 27.08 3.96
CA HIS A 57 -1.51 27.76 3.57
C HIS A 57 -1.15 29.22 3.20
N PRO A 58 -1.66 29.78 2.10
CA PRO A 58 -1.27 31.12 1.64
C PRO A 58 -1.52 32.22 2.68
N GLU A 59 -2.54 32.08 3.52
CA GLU A 59 -2.88 33.08 4.54
C GLU A 59 -2.11 32.89 5.86
N ASN A 60 -1.75 31.65 6.20
CA ASN A 60 -1.15 31.32 7.50
C ASN A 60 0.34 30.99 7.41
N GLY A 61 0.89 30.92 6.19
CA GLY A 61 2.24 30.44 5.94
C GLY A 61 2.40 28.95 6.21
N VAL A 62 3.59 28.57 6.68
CA VAL A 62 3.96 27.19 7.00
C VAL A 62 3.30 26.77 8.31
N LEU A 63 2.47 25.73 8.24
CA LEU A 63 1.70 25.21 9.37
C LEU A 63 2.38 24.04 10.06
N ILE A 64 2.99 23.15 9.28
CA ILE A 64 3.66 21.95 9.78
C ILE A 64 4.90 21.71 8.94
N THR A 65 6.01 21.35 9.59
CA THR A 65 7.28 21.01 8.96
C THR A 65 7.73 19.64 9.44
N TRP A 66 8.23 18.83 8.51
CA TRP A 66 8.90 17.56 8.74
C TRP A 66 10.32 17.66 8.18
N ASN A 67 11.31 17.64 9.07
CA ASN A 67 12.72 17.67 8.70
C ASN A 67 13.23 16.25 8.47
N GLU A 68 14.33 16.12 7.73
CA GLU A 68 15.03 14.84 7.52
C GLU A 68 14.10 13.68 7.12
N ILE A 69 13.23 13.92 6.14
CA ILE A 69 12.24 12.91 5.75
C ILE A 69 12.88 11.76 4.96
N ASP A 70 12.67 10.56 5.47
CA ASP A 70 12.88 9.32 4.75
C ASP A 70 11.57 8.80 4.12
N ARG A 71 11.62 7.64 3.45
CA ARG A 71 10.45 7.02 2.81
C ARG A 71 9.28 6.84 3.79
N GLN A 72 9.55 6.40 5.01
CA GLN A 72 8.50 6.10 5.99
C GLN A 72 7.90 7.39 6.55
N SER A 73 8.75 8.35 6.88
CA SER A 73 8.41 9.67 7.41
C SER A 73 7.60 10.46 6.39
N LEU A 74 7.98 10.44 5.11
CA LEU A 74 7.19 11.05 4.03
C LEU A 74 5.81 10.40 3.92
N SER A 75 5.74 9.06 3.93
CA SER A 75 4.45 8.35 3.88
C SER A 75 3.55 8.70 5.09
N LEU A 76 4.14 8.87 6.27
CA LEU A 76 3.41 9.27 7.48
C LEU A 76 2.94 10.74 7.38
N ALA A 77 3.79 11.64 6.91
CA ALA A 77 3.46 13.05 6.69
C ALA A 77 2.27 13.19 5.72
N ILE A 78 2.29 12.45 4.61
CA ILE A 78 1.18 12.39 3.65
C ILE A 78 -0.12 11.94 4.32
N LYS A 79 -0.08 10.85 5.10
CA LYS A 79 -1.26 10.36 5.84
C LYS A 79 -1.79 11.39 6.82
N ASN A 80 -0.90 12.06 7.56
CA ASN A 80 -1.28 13.10 8.50
C ASN A 80 -1.97 14.27 7.79
N VAL A 81 -1.43 14.73 6.65
CA VAL A 81 -2.02 15.78 5.83
C VAL A 81 -3.39 15.35 5.28
N GLN A 82 -3.50 14.13 4.77
CA GLN A 82 -4.76 13.59 4.28
C GLN A 82 -5.82 13.50 5.39
N ALA A 83 -5.43 13.06 6.59
CA ALA A 83 -6.32 13.00 7.74
C ALA A 83 -6.77 14.39 8.20
N LEU A 84 -5.82 15.33 8.32
CA LEU A 84 -6.08 16.71 8.73
C LEU A 84 -7.06 17.41 7.79
N LEU A 85 -6.87 17.22 6.48
CA LEU A 85 -7.68 17.83 5.44
C LEU A 85 -8.88 16.97 5.01
N LYS A 86 -9.14 15.83 5.68
CA LYS A 86 -10.21 14.87 5.33
C LYS A 86 -10.19 14.45 3.86
N ILE A 87 -9.00 14.39 3.25
CA ILE A 87 -8.80 13.90 1.89
C ILE A 87 -8.92 12.38 1.93
N LYS A 88 -9.87 11.80 1.20
CA LYS A 88 -10.04 10.35 1.13
C LYS A 88 -8.80 9.70 0.53
N SER A 89 -7.99 9.08 1.40
CA SER A 89 -6.89 8.24 0.98
C SER A 89 -7.46 6.97 0.32
N LYS A 90 -7.24 6.79 -0.98
CA LYS A 90 -7.40 5.46 -1.61
C LYS A 90 -6.23 4.58 -1.17
N SER A 91 -6.19 4.23 0.10
CA SER A 91 -5.19 3.31 0.63
C SER A 91 -5.42 1.92 0.02
N LYS A 92 -4.59 1.57 -0.98
CA LYS A 92 -4.57 0.25 -1.63
C LYS A 92 -4.38 -0.90 -0.62
N LEU A 93 -3.80 -0.59 0.54
CA LEU A 93 -3.52 -1.52 1.65
C LEU A 93 -4.77 -2.21 2.22
N ILE A 94 -5.94 -1.56 2.18
CA ILE A 94 -7.19 -2.17 2.65
C ILE A 94 -7.66 -3.23 1.65
N ASN A 95 -7.44 -2.98 0.35
CA ASN A 95 -7.82 -3.89 -0.72
C ASN A 95 -6.94 -5.15 -0.71
N ASP A 96 -5.64 -5.00 -0.46
CA ASP A 96 -4.71 -6.14 -0.40
C ASP A 96 -5.01 -7.07 0.79
N ARG A 97 -5.40 -6.52 1.95
CA ARG A 97 -5.78 -7.32 3.12
C ARG A 97 -7.10 -8.06 2.91
N GLN A 98 -8.07 -7.44 2.24
CA GLN A 98 -9.33 -8.09 1.87
C GLN A 98 -9.13 -9.17 0.80
N PHE A 99 -8.28 -8.89 -0.20
CA PHE A 99 -7.92 -9.86 -1.23
C PHE A 99 -7.22 -11.09 -0.64
N LEU A 100 -6.31 -10.90 0.32
CA LEU A 100 -5.65 -12.01 1.02
C LEU A 100 -6.65 -12.89 1.78
N ILE A 101 -7.61 -12.28 2.49
CA ILE A 101 -8.66 -13.03 3.19
C ILE A 101 -9.51 -13.83 2.21
N ILE A 102 -9.92 -13.24 1.09
CA ILE A 102 -10.69 -13.90 0.03
C ILE A 102 -9.90 -15.05 -0.60
N ALA A 103 -8.60 -14.86 -0.84
CA ALA A 103 -7.74 -15.89 -1.42
C ALA A 103 -7.58 -17.09 -0.47
N ILE A 104 -7.39 -16.86 0.83
CA ILE A 104 -7.25 -17.91 1.84
C ILE A 104 -8.57 -18.71 1.97
N THR A 105 -9.72 -18.04 2.01
CA THR A 105 -11.01 -18.74 2.11
C THR A 105 -11.29 -19.59 0.87
N LEU A 106 -11.06 -19.06 -0.34
CA LEU A 106 -11.19 -19.84 -1.58
C LEU A 106 -10.27 -21.08 -1.59
N LEU A 107 -9.01 -20.92 -1.17
CA LEU A 107 -8.06 -22.03 -1.12
C LEU A 107 -8.51 -23.13 -0.14
N SER A 108 -9.03 -22.73 1.03
CA SER A 108 -9.54 -23.68 2.03
C SER A 108 -10.77 -24.46 1.54
N VAL A 109 -11.66 -23.81 0.78
CA VAL A 109 -12.83 -24.46 0.17
C VAL A 109 -12.40 -25.46 -0.91
N LEU A 110 -11.43 -25.09 -1.76
CA LEU A 110 -10.89 -25.98 -2.80
C LEU A 110 -10.23 -27.24 -2.23
N ILE A 111 -9.48 -27.10 -1.14
CA ILE A 111 -8.87 -28.24 -0.44
C ILE A 111 -9.95 -29.14 0.16
N GLY A 112 -10.98 -28.55 0.79
CA GLY A 112 -12.10 -29.29 1.38
C GLY A 112 -12.90 -30.07 0.34
N THR A 113 -13.27 -29.45 -0.78
CA THR A 113 -14.00 -30.13 -1.86
C THR A 113 -13.15 -31.19 -2.55
N GLY A 114 -11.85 -30.94 -2.76
CA GLY A 114 -10.90 -31.93 -3.27
C GLY A 114 -10.79 -33.16 -2.39
N TYR A 115 -10.76 -33.00 -1.07
CA TYR A 115 -10.73 -34.12 -0.13
C TYR A 115 -12.01 -34.95 -0.16
N ILE A 116 -13.19 -34.31 -0.21
CA ILE A 116 -14.48 -35.00 -0.30
C ILE A 116 -14.58 -35.80 -1.60
N VAL A 117 -14.21 -35.21 -2.74
CA VAL A 117 -14.24 -35.89 -4.04
C VAL A 117 -13.22 -37.03 -4.11
N GLY A 118 -12.00 -36.82 -3.60
CA GLY A 118 -11.00 -37.87 -3.52
C GLY A 118 -11.44 -39.04 -2.64
N ALA A 119 -12.04 -38.75 -1.48
CA ALA A 119 -12.54 -39.77 -0.57
C ALA A 119 -13.72 -40.55 -1.15
N THR A 120 -14.65 -39.89 -1.86
CA THR A 120 -15.77 -40.58 -2.50
C THR A 120 -15.32 -41.47 -3.65
N VAL A 121 -14.33 -41.05 -4.45
CA VAL A 121 -13.74 -41.87 -5.53
C VAL A 121 -13.01 -43.09 -4.96
N VAL A 122 -12.19 -42.92 -3.91
CA VAL A 122 -11.49 -44.04 -3.27
C VAL A 122 -12.47 -45.02 -2.61
N SER A 123 -13.53 -44.50 -1.97
CA SER A 123 -14.59 -45.34 -1.37
C SER A 123 -15.35 -46.14 -2.43
N TYR A 124 -15.68 -45.54 -3.58
CA TYR A 124 -16.36 -46.22 -4.67
C TYR A 124 -15.52 -47.36 -5.28
N CYS A 125 -14.19 -47.18 -5.37
CA CYS A 125 -13.28 -48.25 -5.83
C CYS A 125 -13.16 -49.42 -4.84
N ASN A 126 -13.27 -49.19 -3.53
CA ASN A 126 -13.16 -50.27 -2.54
C ASN A 126 -14.42 -51.14 -2.46
N ILE A 127 -15.60 -50.61 -2.80
CA ILE A 127 -16.87 -51.37 -2.83
C ILE A 127 -16.92 -52.36 -4.01
N GLN A 128 -16.10 -52.15 -5.05
CA GLN A 128 -16.06 -53.00 -6.23
C GLN A 128 -15.02 -54.14 -6.16
N ARG A 129 -14.34 -54.38 -5.02
CA ARG A 129 -13.58 -55.61 -4.86
C ARG A 129 -14.54 -56.76 -4.52
N PRO A 130 -14.82 -57.71 -5.43
CA PRO A 130 -15.55 -58.90 -5.06
C PRO A 130 -14.75 -59.65 -4.00
N GLU A 131 -15.44 -60.08 -2.94
CA GLU A 131 -14.90 -61.01 -1.96
C GLU A 131 -14.37 -62.24 -2.69
N ILE A 132 -13.06 -62.42 -2.68
CA ILE A 132 -12.41 -63.62 -3.23
C ILE A 132 -12.85 -64.77 -2.31
N PRO A 133 -13.59 -65.78 -2.81
CA PRO A 133 -14.01 -66.88 -1.97
C PRO A 133 -12.77 -67.64 -1.47
N LEU A 134 -12.64 -67.74 -0.15
CA LEU A 134 -11.66 -68.58 0.52
C LEU A 134 -11.82 -70.02 0.02
N LYS A 135 -10.90 -70.50 -0.81
CA LYS A 135 -10.73 -71.94 -1.07
C LYS A 135 -10.35 -72.60 0.24
N LYS A 136 -11.28 -73.36 0.82
CA LYS A 136 -10.98 -74.30 1.90
C LYS A 136 -10.13 -75.47 1.35
N PRO A 137 -9.23 -76.04 2.17
CA PRO A 137 -8.36 -77.15 1.79
C PRO A 137 -9.16 -78.42 1.44
#